data_AF-A0A674G9C2-F1
#
_entry.id   AF-A0A674G9C2-F1
#
_cell.length_a   1.000
_cell.length_b   1.000
_cell.length_c   1.000
_cell.angle_alpha   90.00
_cell.angle_beta   90.00
_cell.angle_gamma   90.00
#
_symmetry.space_group_name_H-M   'P 1'
#
loop_
_entity.id
_entity.type
_entity.pdbx_description
1 polymer ?
#
loop_
_entity_poly.entity_id
_entity_poly.type
_entity_poly.pdbx_seq_one_letter_code
_entity_poly.pdbx_strand_id
1 'polypeptide(L)'
;FPNNSQIIPIFPQALQVLLELLLLLGPGLPHTRLRLRAEAALEAQVGLALLDTVFVPREDNENPASPESLQRRRALLAAFCRLLLRGALPLRAATDLFKHYAKFSGDFGDILRETLRETRQRDGAEWARTLLLSLQQLFTELLLQEGPALRRLPEFQEIRDLGRRLSLFFSLRHLRHRRPLLQLHSEGIAFSLLPRPGLGAVPGIPSGFPLNLPFLEVLSEFSARLQRPDRAHLLSLLERRWRELGLGPDFGADLGDFGADLGDFGAPLLCYRRSLSAAPGPARGRRAPRSNERQQRAPSSSPWPPTPTLTSTALRGGPQKRRPSPTLPRSEPLPHPKHTPKFG
;
A
#
# COMPACT_ATOMS: atom_id res chain seq x y z
N PHE A 1 43.24 -27.86 -6.19
CA PHE A 1 42.10 -26.97 -5.90
C PHE A 1 40.83 -27.79 -6.06
N PRO A 2 40.16 -28.21 -4.97
CA PRO A 2 38.93 -28.96 -5.13
C PRO A 2 37.81 -28.04 -5.63
N ASN A 3 36.93 -28.64 -6.43
CA ASN A 3 35.76 -28.03 -7.09
C ASN A 3 34.92 -27.15 -6.15
N ASN A 4 34.73 -25.90 -6.56
CA ASN A 4 33.84 -24.92 -5.91
C ASN A 4 32.34 -25.20 -6.12
N SER A 5 31.96 -26.38 -6.61
CA SER A 5 30.60 -26.71 -7.05
C SER A 5 29.71 -27.37 -5.96
N GLN A 6 30.22 -27.53 -4.74
CA GLN A 6 29.47 -28.14 -3.62
C GLN A 6 29.48 -27.28 -2.35
N ILE A 7 29.61 -25.97 -2.48
CA ILE A 7 29.19 -25.09 -1.39
C ILE A 7 27.67 -25.10 -1.42
N ILE A 8 27.06 -26.04 -0.68
CA ILE A 8 25.66 -25.93 -0.27
C ILE A 8 25.51 -24.48 0.19
N PRO A 9 24.52 -23.70 -0.28
CA PRO A 9 24.36 -22.35 0.21
C PRO A 9 23.90 -22.45 1.68
N ILE A 10 24.88 -22.53 2.60
CA ILE A 10 24.68 -22.79 4.03
C ILE A 10 23.74 -21.73 4.60
N PHE A 11 23.86 -20.50 4.09
CA PHE A 11 23.13 -19.35 4.58
C PHE A 11 21.62 -19.37 4.29
N PRO A 12 21.13 -19.51 3.04
CA PRO A 12 19.69 -19.70 2.76
C PRO A 12 19.07 -20.88 3.50
N GLN A 13 19.79 -21.99 3.63
CA GLN A 13 19.30 -23.17 4.33
C GLN A 13 19.18 -22.92 5.84
N ALA A 14 20.17 -22.26 6.44
CA ALA A 14 20.13 -21.86 7.85
C ALA A 14 19.00 -20.86 8.13
N LEU A 15 18.79 -19.89 7.23
CA LEU A 15 17.69 -18.91 7.33
C LEU A 15 16.33 -19.62 7.28
N GLN A 16 16.14 -20.57 6.36
CA GLN A 16 14.89 -21.35 6.28
C GLN A 16 14.62 -22.11 7.58
N VAL A 17 15.61 -22.83 8.11
CA VAL A 17 15.49 -23.58 9.37
C VAL A 17 15.18 -22.65 10.53
N LEU A 18 15.85 -21.49 10.61
CA LEU A 18 15.60 -20.49 11.64
C LEU A 18 14.17 -19.94 11.58
N LEU A 19 13.66 -19.62 10.38
CA LEU A 19 12.28 -19.16 10.19
C LEU A 19 11.27 -20.24 10.60
N GLU A 20 11.54 -21.51 10.28
CA GLU A 20 10.69 -22.63 10.69
C GLU A 20 10.71 -22.87 12.20
N LEU A 21 11.88 -22.78 12.85
CA LEU A 21 12.00 -22.88 14.30
C LEU A 21 11.27 -21.73 15.01
N LEU A 22 11.39 -20.50 14.52
CA LEU A 22 10.64 -19.35 15.05
C LEU A 22 9.13 -19.52 14.85
N LEU A 23 8.73 -20.18 13.75
CA LEU A 23 7.32 -20.43 13.46
C LEU A 23 6.74 -21.54 14.32
N LEU A 24 7.54 -22.57 14.63
CA LEU A 24 7.18 -23.73 15.42
C LEU A 24 7.23 -23.45 16.92
N LEU A 25 8.20 -22.67 17.39
CA LEU A 25 8.40 -22.39 18.82
C LEU A 25 7.90 -20.99 19.23
N GLY A 26 7.33 -20.25 18.29
CA GLY A 26 6.83 -18.90 18.50
C GLY A 26 5.55 -18.80 19.35
N PRO A 27 5.15 -17.56 19.69
CA PRO A 27 3.93 -17.31 20.45
C PRO A 27 2.68 -17.74 19.65
N GLY A 28 1.90 -18.68 20.20
CA GLY A 28 0.64 -19.12 19.58
C GLY A 28 0.29 -20.60 19.75
N LEU A 29 1.22 -21.43 20.24
CA LEU A 29 0.92 -22.82 20.57
C LEU A 29 0.52 -22.97 22.05
N PRO A 30 -0.68 -23.51 22.34
CA PRO A 30 -1.18 -23.60 23.71
C PRO A 30 -0.44 -24.61 24.61
N HIS A 31 0.50 -25.40 24.07
CA HIS A 31 1.02 -26.59 24.77
C HIS A 31 2.55 -26.79 24.74
N THR A 32 3.35 -25.80 24.37
CA THR A 32 4.83 -25.95 24.40
C THR A 32 5.42 -25.24 25.62
N ARG A 33 6.10 -25.99 26.50
CA ARG A 33 6.96 -25.42 27.57
C ARG A 33 8.17 -24.66 27.02
N LEU A 34 8.52 -24.91 25.76
CA LEU A 34 9.55 -24.22 25.01
C LEU A 34 8.90 -23.12 24.17
N ARG A 35 9.22 -21.86 24.49
CA ARG A 35 8.80 -20.69 23.72
C ARG A 35 10.04 -19.93 23.30
N LEU A 36 10.30 -19.90 22.00
CA LEU A 36 11.35 -19.10 21.41
C LEU A 36 10.76 -17.73 21.10
N ARG A 37 11.35 -16.69 21.67
CA ARG A 37 11.03 -15.30 21.32
C ARG A 37 12.24 -14.74 20.59
N ALA A 38 12.03 -14.18 19.41
CA ALA A 38 13.09 -13.44 18.74
C ALA A 38 13.41 -12.19 19.56
N GLU A 39 14.68 -12.01 19.90
CA GLU A 39 15.18 -10.75 20.44
C GLU A 39 15.37 -9.73 19.31
N ALA A 40 15.34 -8.44 19.62
CA ALA A 40 15.42 -7.37 18.61
C ALA A 40 16.62 -7.51 17.66
N ALA A 41 17.77 -8.00 18.17
CA ALA A 41 18.94 -8.27 17.34
C ALA A 41 18.71 -9.39 16.32
N LEU A 42 18.07 -10.50 16.73
CA LEU A 42 17.71 -11.60 15.84
C LEU A 42 16.64 -11.16 14.82
N GLU A 43 15.65 -10.37 15.25
CA GLU A 43 14.64 -9.82 14.33
C GLU A 43 15.28 -9.00 13.21
N ALA A 44 16.23 -8.12 13.57
CA ALA A 44 16.98 -7.31 12.61
C ALA A 44 17.85 -8.17 11.68
N GLN A 45 18.58 -9.15 12.22
CA GLN A 45 19.42 -10.05 11.42
C GLN A 45 18.61 -10.90 10.44
N VAL A 46 17.48 -11.46 10.88
CA VAL A 46 16.56 -12.23 10.03
C VAL A 46 15.95 -11.33 8.95
N GLY A 47 15.56 -10.11 9.31
CA GLY A 47 15.07 -9.12 8.36
C GLY A 47 16.08 -8.80 7.27
N LEU A 48 17.30 -8.39 7.66
CA LEU A 48 18.38 -8.07 6.71
C LEU A 48 18.74 -9.26 5.82
N ALA A 49 18.95 -10.44 6.41
CA ALA A 49 19.24 -11.67 5.68
C ALA A 49 18.16 -12.01 4.65
N LEU A 50 16.88 -11.81 5.00
CA LEU A 50 15.76 -12.01 4.09
C LEU A 50 15.82 -11.00 2.94
N LEU A 51 16.07 -9.73 3.21
CA LEU A 51 16.11 -8.68 2.17
C LEU A 51 17.22 -8.98 1.15
N ASP A 52 18.42 -9.29 1.64
CA ASP A 52 19.59 -9.60 0.80
C ASP A 52 19.38 -10.87 -0.05
N THR A 53 18.60 -11.83 0.45
CA THR A 53 18.35 -13.09 -0.25
C THR A 53 17.16 -13.01 -1.22
N VAL A 54 16.10 -12.29 -0.85
CA VAL A 54 14.81 -12.29 -1.57
C VAL A 54 14.74 -11.16 -2.59
N PHE A 55 15.12 -9.94 -2.22
CA PHE A 55 14.91 -8.73 -3.03
C PHE A 55 16.14 -8.36 -3.85
N VAL A 56 16.65 -9.32 -4.61
CA VAL A 56 17.77 -9.13 -5.54
C VAL A 56 17.23 -8.57 -6.87
N PRO A 57 17.63 -7.36 -7.32
CA PRO A 57 17.28 -6.83 -8.62
C PRO A 57 17.71 -7.79 -9.73
N ARG A 58 16.93 -7.92 -10.81
CA ARG A 58 17.42 -8.61 -12.00
C ARG A 58 18.39 -7.68 -12.71
N GLU A 59 19.61 -8.13 -12.96
CA GLU A 59 20.47 -7.44 -13.92
C GLU A 59 19.99 -7.76 -15.33
N ASP A 60 19.95 -6.77 -16.23
CA ASP A 60 19.40 -6.91 -17.58
C ASP A 60 20.12 -7.99 -18.44
N ASN A 61 21.32 -8.42 -18.01
CA ASN A 61 22.13 -9.46 -18.65
C ASN A 61 22.07 -10.84 -17.96
N GLU A 62 21.35 -10.98 -16.84
CA GLU A 62 21.20 -12.27 -16.18
C GLU A 62 20.07 -13.09 -16.82
N ASN A 63 20.35 -14.38 -17.05
CA ASN A 63 19.30 -15.34 -17.39
C ASN A 63 18.17 -15.23 -16.36
N PRO A 64 16.89 -15.31 -16.77
CA PRO A 64 15.78 -15.25 -15.82
C PRO A 64 16.07 -16.22 -14.68
N ALA A 65 16.09 -15.68 -13.46
CA ALA A 65 16.45 -16.45 -12.27
C ALA A 65 15.77 -17.82 -12.33
N SER A 66 16.53 -18.90 -12.19
CA SER A 66 16.01 -20.24 -12.41
C SER A 66 14.69 -20.41 -11.66
N PRO A 67 13.66 -21.05 -12.24
CA PRO A 67 12.35 -21.17 -11.60
C PRO A 67 12.47 -21.75 -10.18
N GLU A 68 13.46 -22.62 -9.95
CA GLU A 68 13.82 -23.15 -8.64
C GLU A 68 14.33 -22.08 -7.65
N SER A 69 15.19 -21.15 -8.10
CA SER A 69 15.72 -20.06 -7.26
C SER A 69 14.63 -19.05 -6.87
N LEU A 70 13.71 -18.74 -7.78
CA LEU A 70 12.57 -17.87 -7.49
C LEU A 70 11.63 -18.55 -6.48
N GLN A 71 11.33 -19.83 -6.67
CA GLN A 71 10.48 -20.57 -5.74
C GLN A 71 11.07 -20.65 -4.34
N ARG A 72 12.40 -20.83 -4.20
CA ARG A 72 13.09 -20.79 -2.90
C ARG A 72 12.97 -19.42 -2.23
N ARG A 73 13.19 -18.33 -2.97
CA ARG A 73 13.00 -16.96 -2.45
C ARG A 73 11.56 -16.69 -2.02
N ARG A 74 10.58 -17.15 -2.81
CA ARG A 74 9.15 -17.09 -2.45
C ARG A 74 8.84 -17.87 -1.17
N ALA A 75 9.44 -19.06 -0.99
CA ALA A 75 9.26 -19.86 0.21
C ALA A 75 9.81 -19.17 1.48
N LEU A 76 11.01 -18.59 1.40
CA LEU A 76 11.62 -17.78 2.47
C LEU A 76 10.74 -16.59 2.84
N LEU A 77 10.28 -15.83 1.83
CA LEU A 77 9.39 -14.70 2.02
C LEU A 77 8.08 -15.11 2.72
N ALA A 78 7.46 -16.18 2.24
CA ALA A 78 6.23 -16.72 2.84
C ALA A 78 6.45 -17.22 4.27
N ALA A 79 7.63 -17.76 4.59
CA ALA A 79 7.98 -18.15 5.96
C ALA A 79 8.09 -16.93 6.89
N PHE A 80 8.79 -15.88 6.46
CA PHE A 80 8.86 -14.62 7.21
C PHE A 80 7.49 -13.97 7.39
N CYS A 81 6.68 -13.89 6.33
CA CYS A 81 5.32 -13.35 6.42
C CYS A 81 4.44 -14.13 7.41
N ARG A 82 4.59 -15.46 7.48
CA ARG A 82 3.88 -16.27 8.48
C ARG A 82 4.27 -15.92 9.91
N LEU A 83 5.53 -15.55 10.17
CA LEU A 83 5.97 -15.08 11.50
C LEU A 83 5.27 -13.78 11.90
N LEU A 84 5.15 -12.82 10.96
CA LEU A 84 4.39 -11.58 11.18
C LEU A 84 2.92 -11.88 11.48
N LEU A 85 2.28 -12.74 10.67
CA LEU A 85 0.87 -13.08 10.81
C LEU A 85 0.54 -13.79 12.12
N ARG A 86 1.43 -14.65 12.63
CA ARG A 86 1.29 -15.29 13.95
C ARG A 86 1.73 -14.37 15.10
N GLY A 87 2.45 -13.30 14.81
CA GLY A 87 2.96 -12.35 15.81
C GLY A 87 4.18 -12.88 16.55
N ALA A 88 4.92 -13.79 15.92
CA ALA A 88 6.25 -14.18 16.35
C ALA A 88 7.26 -13.05 16.10
N LEU A 89 6.98 -12.17 15.14
CA LEU A 89 7.69 -10.93 14.89
C LEU A 89 6.73 -9.73 15.01
N PRO A 90 7.18 -8.57 15.52
CA PRO A 90 6.39 -7.35 15.53
C PRO A 90 6.11 -6.90 14.10
N LEU A 91 4.93 -6.30 13.86
CA LEU A 91 4.58 -5.81 12.52
C LEU A 91 5.55 -4.74 12.02
N ARG A 92 6.20 -4.00 12.94
CA ARG A 92 7.28 -3.06 12.60
C ARG A 92 8.45 -3.72 11.87
N ALA A 93 8.72 -5.01 12.05
CA ALA A 93 9.75 -5.72 11.29
C ALA A 93 9.40 -5.86 9.79
N ALA A 94 8.13 -5.65 9.41
CA ALA A 94 7.70 -5.62 8.01
C ALA A 94 8.00 -4.28 7.31
N THR A 95 8.59 -3.30 8.01
CA THR A 95 8.85 -1.97 7.45
C THR A 95 9.69 -2.08 6.18
N ASP A 96 10.82 -2.77 6.24
CA ASP A 96 11.72 -2.93 5.10
C ASP A 96 11.11 -3.81 4.00
N LEU A 97 10.31 -4.81 4.38
CA LEU A 97 9.56 -5.65 3.45
C LEU A 97 8.62 -4.83 2.55
N PHE A 98 7.86 -3.91 3.14
CA PHE A 98 6.86 -3.13 2.40
C PHE A 98 7.48 -2.09 1.46
N LYS A 99 8.74 -1.67 1.69
CA LYS A 99 9.50 -0.82 0.76
C LYS A 99 9.59 -1.44 -0.63
N HIS A 100 9.71 -2.77 -0.70
CA HIS A 100 9.91 -3.51 -1.95
C HIS A 100 8.61 -3.89 -2.69
N TYR A 101 7.44 -3.55 -2.15
CA TYR A 101 6.15 -4.01 -2.70
C TYR A 101 5.91 -3.57 -4.15
N ALA A 102 6.28 -2.34 -4.52
CA ALA A 102 6.09 -1.85 -5.88
C ALA A 102 7.05 -2.54 -6.86
N LYS A 103 8.36 -2.49 -6.55
CA LYS A 103 9.46 -2.99 -7.40
C LYS A 103 9.39 -4.48 -7.67
N PHE A 104 8.99 -5.28 -6.67
CA PHE A 104 8.93 -6.73 -6.78
C PHE A 104 7.50 -7.30 -6.86
N SER A 105 6.54 -6.48 -7.29
CA SER A 105 5.14 -6.91 -7.41
C SER A 105 4.93 -8.04 -8.43
N GLY A 106 5.82 -8.20 -9.41
CA GLY A 106 5.78 -9.33 -10.36
C GLY A 106 6.14 -10.67 -9.73
N ASP A 107 7.19 -10.70 -8.92
CA ASP A 107 7.76 -11.94 -8.37
C ASP A 107 7.18 -12.32 -7.00
N PHE A 108 6.79 -11.33 -6.18
CA PHE A 108 6.36 -11.52 -4.78
C PHE A 108 5.04 -10.83 -4.43
N GLY A 109 4.38 -10.19 -5.41
CA GLY A 109 3.25 -9.31 -5.14
C GLY A 109 2.02 -10.00 -4.54
N ASP A 110 1.81 -11.29 -4.81
CA ASP A 110 0.73 -12.09 -4.21
C ASP A 110 0.97 -12.34 -2.71
N ILE A 111 2.18 -12.77 -2.32
CA ILE A 111 2.57 -13.02 -0.93
C ILE A 111 2.50 -11.71 -0.13
N LEU A 112 3.07 -10.63 -0.67
CA LEU A 112 3.07 -9.32 -0.02
C LEU A 112 1.66 -8.74 0.11
N ARG A 113 0.83 -8.85 -0.94
CA ARG A 113 -0.56 -8.38 -0.91
C ARG A 113 -1.40 -9.10 0.11
N GLU A 114 -1.24 -10.42 0.22
CA GLU A 114 -1.95 -11.20 1.23
C GLU A 114 -1.49 -10.82 2.65
N THR A 115 -0.18 -10.71 2.86
CA THR A 115 0.38 -10.27 4.13
C THR A 115 -0.13 -8.89 4.53
N LEU A 116 -0.17 -7.93 3.60
CA LEU A 116 -0.74 -6.59 3.82
C LEU A 116 -2.24 -6.63 4.19
N ARG A 117 -3.01 -7.55 3.58
CA ARG A 117 -4.45 -7.68 3.88
C ARG A 117 -4.69 -8.27 5.27
N GLU A 118 -3.98 -9.34 5.59
CA GLU A 118 -4.18 -10.09 6.84
C GLU A 118 -3.64 -9.32 8.06
N THR A 119 -2.44 -8.73 7.96
CA THR A 119 -1.88 -7.89 9.04
C THR A 119 -2.77 -6.68 9.37
N ARG A 120 -3.41 -6.08 8.34
CA ARG A 120 -4.39 -5.00 8.51
C ARG A 120 -5.64 -5.43 9.28
N GLN A 121 -6.11 -6.67 9.12
CA GLN A 121 -7.28 -7.16 9.87
C GLN A 121 -6.96 -7.39 11.34
N ARG A 122 -5.71 -7.74 11.64
CA ARG A 122 -5.25 -8.02 12.99
C ARG A 122 -5.03 -6.74 13.81
N ASP A 123 -4.28 -5.79 13.27
CA ASP A 123 -4.04 -4.49 13.92
C ASP A 123 -3.92 -3.39 12.86
N GLY A 124 -5.05 -2.76 12.56
CA GLY A 124 -5.10 -1.70 11.56
C GLY A 124 -4.30 -0.45 11.94
N ALA A 125 -4.14 -0.16 13.23
CA ALA A 125 -3.43 1.03 13.68
C ALA A 125 -1.92 0.86 13.56
N GLU A 126 -1.39 -0.27 14.05
CA GLU A 126 0.04 -0.59 13.88
C GLU A 126 0.37 -0.80 12.40
N TRP A 127 -0.53 -1.42 11.63
CA TRP A 127 -0.34 -1.59 10.19
C TRP A 127 -0.17 -0.25 9.47
N ALA A 128 -1.01 0.75 9.75
CA ALA A 128 -0.88 2.07 9.14
C ALA A 128 0.42 2.78 9.57
N ARG A 129 0.85 2.64 10.83
CA ARG A 129 2.13 3.15 11.31
C ARG A 129 3.31 2.51 10.59
N THR A 130 3.29 1.19 10.42
CA THR A 130 4.34 0.47 9.67
C THR A 130 4.41 0.93 8.22
N LEU A 131 3.27 1.07 7.53
CA LEU A 131 3.25 1.58 6.15
C LEU A 131 3.82 3.00 6.04
N LEU A 132 3.43 3.88 6.96
CA LEU A 132 3.95 5.24 7.01
C LEU A 132 5.46 5.23 7.26
N LEU A 133 5.92 4.42 8.20
CA LEU A 133 7.33 4.29 8.53
C LEU A 133 8.15 3.80 7.32
N SER A 134 7.64 2.84 6.53
CA SER A 134 8.30 2.37 5.30
C SER A 134 8.54 3.52 4.32
N LEU A 135 7.52 4.36 4.10
CA LEU A 135 7.60 5.52 3.20
C LEU A 135 8.51 6.61 3.76
N GLN A 136 8.45 6.88 5.07
CA GLN A 136 9.31 7.86 5.74
C GLN A 136 10.79 7.48 5.69
N GLN A 137 11.10 6.19 5.84
CA GLN A 137 12.47 5.69 5.75
C GLN A 137 13.00 5.81 4.33
N LEU A 138 12.27 5.33 3.31
CA LEU A 138 12.67 5.50 1.90
C LEU A 138 12.89 6.98 1.54
N PHE A 139 11.96 7.85 1.98
CA PHE A 139 12.10 9.28 1.76
C PHE A 139 13.32 9.87 2.45
N THR A 140 13.58 9.45 3.70
CA THR A 140 14.72 9.94 4.48
C THR A 140 16.05 9.45 3.91
N GLU A 141 16.11 8.20 3.49
CA GLU A 141 17.27 7.60 2.80
C GLU A 141 17.59 8.41 1.54
N LEU A 142 16.59 8.67 0.69
CA LEU A 142 16.75 9.48 -0.52
C LEU A 142 17.18 10.93 -0.22
N LEU A 143 16.55 11.57 0.78
CA LEU A 143 16.90 12.94 1.19
C LEU A 143 18.34 13.03 1.72
N LEU A 144 18.84 12.00 2.40
CA LEU A 144 20.20 11.98 2.93
C LEU A 144 21.24 11.68 1.85
N GLN A 145 20.90 10.89 0.84
CA GLN A 145 21.78 10.53 -0.27
C GLN A 145 21.89 11.64 -1.32
N GLU A 146 20.75 12.18 -1.73
CA GLU A 146 20.64 13.07 -2.90
C GLU A 146 20.36 14.54 -2.52
N GLY A 147 20.00 14.78 -1.27
CA GLY A 147 19.71 16.11 -0.76
C GLY A 147 18.30 16.63 -1.09
N PRO A 148 18.07 17.93 -0.85
CA PRO A 148 16.74 18.55 -0.87
C PRO A 148 16.10 18.67 -2.27
N ALA A 149 16.86 18.48 -3.35
CA ALA A 149 16.37 18.52 -4.74
C ALA A 149 15.70 17.20 -5.20
N LEU A 150 15.45 16.27 -4.29
CA LEU A 150 14.95 14.90 -4.57
C LEU A 150 13.68 14.81 -5.41
N ARG A 151 12.84 15.86 -5.46
CA ARG A 151 11.56 15.85 -6.19
C ARG A 151 11.69 15.58 -7.69
N ARG A 152 12.85 15.88 -8.26
CA ARG A 152 13.16 15.71 -9.69
C ARG A 152 13.69 14.32 -10.02
N LEU A 153 14.01 13.54 -9.00
CA LEU A 153 14.61 12.22 -9.14
C LEU A 153 13.55 11.15 -9.46
N PRO A 154 13.89 10.16 -10.30
CA PRO A 154 13.00 9.04 -10.57
C PRO A 154 12.68 8.24 -9.30
N GLU A 155 13.64 8.09 -8.39
CA GLU A 155 13.49 7.40 -7.10
C GLU A 155 12.37 8.01 -6.25
N PHE A 156 12.20 9.34 -6.29
CA PHE A 156 11.09 9.99 -5.61
C PHE A 156 9.74 9.62 -6.22
N GLN A 157 9.66 9.47 -7.54
CA GLN A 157 8.46 8.99 -8.21
C GLN A 157 8.16 7.53 -7.86
N GLU A 158 9.18 6.69 -7.69
CA GLU A 158 9.01 5.31 -7.22
C GLU A 158 8.40 5.27 -5.80
N ILE A 159 8.85 6.15 -4.89
CA ILE A 159 8.27 6.27 -3.55
C ILE A 159 6.79 6.69 -3.63
N ARG A 160 6.46 7.64 -4.51
CA ARG A 160 5.07 8.06 -4.74
C ARG A 160 4.21 6.94 -5.31
N ASP A 161 4.73 6.18 -6.27
CA ASP A 161 4.02 5.05 -6.85
C ASP A 161 3.82 3.91 -5.85
N LEU A 162 4.78 3.67 -4.96
CA LEU A 162 4.60 2.79 -3.81
C LEU A 162 3.46 3.31 -2.92
N GLY A 163 3.48 4.59 -2.54
CA GLY A 163 2.42 5.22 -1.76
C GLY A 163 1.04 5.06 -2.41
N ARG A 164 0.93 5.29 -3.72
CA ARG A 164 -0.29 5.09 -4.51
C ARG A 164 -0.79 3.65 -4.49
N ARG A 165 0.11 2.67 -4.62
CA ARG A 165 -0.24 1.24 -4.55
C ARG A 165 -0.69 0.84 -3.15
N LEU A 166 -0.03 1.35 -2.11
CA LEU A 166 -0.41 1.15 -0.71
C LEU A 166 -1.76 1.80 -0.39
N SER A 167 -2.08 2.95 -0.99
CA SER A 167 -3.36 3.62 -0.78
C SER A 167 -4.56 2.77 -1.23
N LEU A 168 -4.37 1.83 -2.17
CA LEU A 168 -5.42 0.90 -2.59
C LEU A 168 -5.89 -0.04 -1.46
N PHE A 169 -5.06 -0.26 -0.43
CA PHE A 169 -5.43 -1.05 0.74
C PHE A 169 -6.29 -0.25 1.74
N PHE A 170 -6.48 1.05 1.54
CA PHE A 170 -7.45 1.83 2.30
C PHE A 170 -8.75 1.92 1.51
N SER A 171 -9.71 1.04 1.81
CA SER A 171 -10.98 0.96 1.09
C SER A 171 -12.02 1.92 1.67
N LEU A 172 -12.61 2.77 0.81
CA LEU A 172 -13.66 3.73 1.19
C LEU A 172 -14.93 3.06 1.76
N ARG A 173 -15.18 1.80 1.40
CA ARG A 173 -16.37 1.04 1.80
C ARG A 173 -16.31 0.54 3.25
N HIS A 174 -15.13 0.49 3.86
CA HIS A 174 -14.96 -0.06 5.20
C HIS A 174 -14.56 1.05 6.17
N LEU A 175 -15.57 1.62 6.87
CA LEU A 175 -15.38 2.66 7.89
C LEU A 175 -14.38 2.26 8.98
N ARG A 176 -14.16 0.95 9.18
CA ARG A 176 -13.17 0.39 10.10
C ARG A 176 -11.73 0.89 9.82
N HIS A 177 -11.42 1.27 8.59
CA HIS A 177 -10.09 1.75 8.20
C HIS A 177 -9.95 3.28 8.15
N ARG A 178 -11.02 4.02 8.50
CA ARG A 178 -11.00 5.49 8.55
C ARG A 178 -9.98 6.01 9.57
N ARG A 179 -9.97 5.44 10.78
CA ARG A 179 -9.06 5.87 11.86
C ARG A 179 -7.59 5.63 11.53
N PRO A 180 -7.16 4.43 11.08
CA PRO A 180 -5.80 4.22 10.61
C PRO A 180 -5.35 5.18 9.50
N LEU A 181 -6.23 5.46 8.53
CA LEU A 181 -5.91 6.40 7.45
C LEU A 181 -5.74 7.84 7.97
N LEU A 182 -6.66 8.30 8.81
CA LEU A 182 -6.56 9.61 9.46
C LEU A 182 -5.26 9.75 10.26
N GLN A 183 -4.90 8.70 10.99
CA GLN A 183 -3.66 8.64 11.76
C GLN A 183 -2.43 8.72 10.84
N LEU A 184 -2.41 7.94 9.74
CA LEU A 184 -1.34 7.98 8.74
C LEU A 184 -1.14 9.41 8.20
N HIS A 185 -2.22 10.11 7.86
CA HIS A 185 -2.12 11.50 7.40
C HIS A 185 -1.64 12.45 8.51
N SER A 186 -2.13 12.29 9.74
CA SER A 186 -1.78 13.17 10.86
C SER A 186 -0.30 13.04 11.24
N GLU A 187 0.20 11.81 11.35
CA GLU A 187 1.62 11.52 11.62
C GLU A 187 2.50 11.90 10.43
N GLY A 188 2.01 11.69 9.19
CA GLY A 188 2.69 12.13 7.99
C GLY A 188 2.87 13.65 7.91
N ILE A 189 1.85 14.42 8.27
CA ILE A 189 1.93 15.89 8.37
C ILE A 189 2.98 16.29 9.41
N ALA A 190 2.98 15.65 10.58
CA ALA A 190 3.96 15.91 11.62
C ALA A 190 5.39 15.65 11.12
N PHE A 191 5.61 14.56 10.38
CA PHE A 191 6.90 14.25 9.77
C PHE A 191 7.30 15.28 8.71
N SER A 192 6.39 15.66 7.81
CA SER A 192 6.64 16.65 6.75
C SER A 192 7.03 18.02 7.29
N LEU A 193 6.50 18.39 8.45
CA LEU A 193 6.73 19.67 9.10
C LEU A 193 7.85 19.62 10.16
N LEU A 194 8.49 18.45 10.36
CA LEU A 194 9.57 18.30 11.33
C LEU A 194 10.81 19.09 10.85
N PRO A 195 11.28 20.09 11.62
CA PRO A 195 12.57 20.73 11.35
C PRO A 195 13.69 19.70 11.50
N ARG A 196 14.69 19.73 10.61
CA ARG A 196 15.87 18.86 10.71
C ARG A 196 17.09 19.69 11.14
N PRO A 197 17.40 19.78 12.45
CA PRO A 197 18.52 20.57 12.94
C PRO A 197 19.92 19.97 12.63
N GLY A 198 19.99 18.78 12.00
CA GLY A 198 21.25 18.08 11.72
C GLY A 198 21.70 18.04 10.25
N LEU A 199 20.84 18.45 9.30
CA LEU A 199 21.29 18.77 7.94
C LEU A 199 21.75 20.22 7.99
N GLY A 200 23.03 20.47 7.71
CA GLY A 200 23.62 21.82 7.75
C GLY A 200 22.81 22.83 6.93
N ALA A 201 23.08 24.12 7.11
CA ALA A 201 22.39 25.17 6.37
C ALA A 201 22.46 24.90 4.86
N VAL A 202 21.32 24.54 4.28
CA VAL A 202 21.20 24.35 2.83
C VAL A 202 21.16 25.74 2.20
N PRO A 203 22.06 26.08 1.25
CA PRO A 203 22.01 27.36 0.57
C PRO A 203 20.63 27.63 -0.02
N GLY A 204 20.09 28.83 0.23
CA GLY A 204 18.74 29.22 -0.18
C GLY A 204 17.66 28.92 0.86
N ILE A 205 17.77 27.85 1.65
CA ILE A 205 16.72 27.46 2.61
C ILE A 205 16.98 28.05 4.00
N PRO A 206 16.01 28.73 4.64
CA PRO A 206 16.15 29.25 6.00
C PRO A 206 16.49 28.15 7.01
N SER A 207 17.37 28.46 7.96
CA SER A 207 17.69 27.56 9.06
C SER A 207 16.43 27.17 9.83
N GLY A 208 16.21 25.87 10.04
CA GLY A 208 15.02 25.36 10.72
C GLY A 208 13.80 25.16 9.83
N PHE A 209 13.90 25.44 8.52
CA PHE A 209 12.83 25.17 7.58
C PHE A 209 12.61 23.64 7.40
N PRO A 210 11.35 23.17 7.29
CA PRO A 210 11.06 21.75 7.24
C PRO A 210 11.47 21.11 5.89
N LEU A 211 12.62 20.46 5.87
CA LEU A 211 13.16 19.77 4.68
C LEU A 211 12.32 18.57 4.22
N ASN A 212 11.43 18.05 5.09
CA ASN A 212 10.56 16.93 4.77
C ASN A 212 9.27 17.35 4.02
N LEU A 213 9.08 18.63 3.68
CA LEU A 213 7.89 19.10 2.96
C LEU A 213 7.54 18.31 1.68
N PRO A 214 8.51 17.88 0.84
CA PRO A 214 8.20 17.06 -0.32
C PRO A 214 7.43 15.77 -0.01
N PHE A 215 7.54 15.23 1.21
CA PHE A 215 6.77 14.06 1.65
C PHE A 215 5.25 14.28 1.62
N LEU A 216 4.76 15.53 1.64
CA LEU A 216 3.34 15.85 1.47
C LEU A 216 2.80 15.39 0.10
N GLU A 217 3.64 15.32 -0.94
CA GLU A 217 3.25 14.75 -2.23
C GLU A 217 3.01 13.24 -2.13
N VAL A 218 3.81 12.53 -1.35
CA VAL A 218 3.60 11.09 -1.07
C VAL A 218 2.29 10.91 -0.31
N LEU A 219 2.01 11.74 0.70
CA LEU A 219 0.73 11.70 1.42
C LEU A 219 -0.47 12.03 0.54
N SER A 220 -0.29 12.87 -0.48
CA SER A 220 -1.37 13.23 -1.41
C SER A 220 -1.93 12.01 -2.16
N GLU A 221 -1.13 10.95 -2.36
CA GLU A 221 -1.57 9.69 -2.98
C GLU A 221 -2.61 8.92 -2.14
N PHE A 222 -2.70 9.21 -0.83
CA PHE A 222 -3.67 8.63 0.10
C PHE A 222 -4.96 9.45 0.22
N SER A 223 -4.93 10.73 -0.15
CA SER A 223 -6.04 11.69 0.01
C SER A 223 -7.35 11.24 -0.64
N ALA A 224 -7.26 10.53 -1.78
CA ALA A 224 -8.40 10.00 -2.51
C ALA A 224 -9.22 8.99 -1.69
N ARG A 225 -8.62 8.41 -0.64
CA ARG A 225 -9.24 7.43 0.27
C ARG A 225 -9.87 8.07 1.50
N LEU A 226 -9.70 9.38 1.70
CA LEU A 226 -10.33 10.13 2.79
C LEU A 226 -11.76 10.53 2.44
N GLN A 227 -12.61 10.60 3.48
CA GLN A 227 -13.93 11.20 3.39
C GLN A 227 -13.85 12.73 3.46
N ARG A 228 -14.88 13.42 2.97
CA ARG A 228 -14.96 14.89 3.02
C ARG A 228 -14.71 15.50 4.42
N PRO A 229 -15.34 15.03 5.52
CA PRO A 229 -15.08 15.60 6.84
C PRO A 229 -13.63 15.41 7.30
N ASP A 230 -13.03 14.28 6.94
CA ASP A 230 -11.65 13.95 7.29
C ASP A 230 -10.66 14.85 6.55
N ARG A 231 -10.92 15.14 5.28
CA ARG A 231 -10.10 16.08 4.50
C ARG A 231 -10.14 17.48 5.09
N ALA A 232 -11.32 17.96 5.46
CA ALA A 232 -11.47 19.26 6.10
C ALA A 232 -10.71 19.32 7.44
N HIS A 233 -10.83 18.28 8.26
CA HIS A 233 -10.09 18.18 9.53
C HIS A 233 -8.57 18.19 9.33
N LEU A 234 -8.06 17.41 8.37
CA LEU A 234 -6.62 17.34 8.08
C LEU A 234 -6.09 18.64 7.47
N LEU A 235 -6.90 19.35 6.68
CA LEU A 235 -6.55 20.67 6.17
C LEU A 235 -6.41 21.68 7.32
N SER A 236 -7.38 21.73 8.23
CA SER A 236 -7.29 22.58 9.43
C SER A 236 -6.10 22.22 10.33
N LEU A 237 -5.80 20.92 10.47
CA LEU A 237 -4.61 20.46 11.20
C LEU A 237 -3.32 20.97 10.56
N LEU A 238 -3.18 20.81 9.24
CA LEU A 238 -2.00 21.23 8.49
C LEU A 238 -1.80 22.75 8.57
N GLU A 239 -2.86 23.54 8.38
CA GLU A 239 -2.82 25.00 8.53
C GLU A 239 -2.44 25.44 9.93
N ARG A 240 -3.00 24.80 10.97
CA ARG A 240 -2.64 25.08 12.35
C ARG A 240 -1.16 24.80 12.61
N ARG A 241 -0.66 23.62 12.21
CA ARG A 241 0.76 23.25 12.40
C ARG A 241 1.71 24.17 11.63
N TRP A 242 1.32 24.61 10.43
CA TRP A 242 2.09 25.58 9.66
C TRP A 242 2.25 26.91 10.39
N ARG A 243 1.15 27.44 10.95
CA ARG A 243 1.17 28.68 11.75
C ARG A 243 1.99 28.52 13.04
N GLU A 244 1.90 27.37 13.71
CA GLU A 244 2.70 27.05 14.91
C GLU A 244 4.21 27.11 14.64
N LEU A 245 4.65 26.83 13.41
CA LEU A 245 6.06 26.94 13.01
C LEU A 245 6.48 28.37 12.63
N GLY A 246 5.58 29.35 12.64
CA GLY A 246 5.89 30.74 12.30
C GLY A 246 6.21 30.99 10.83
N LEU A 247 5.86 30.06 9.92
CA LEU A 247 6.20 30.12 8.49
C LEU A 247 5.28 31.05 7.66
N GLY A 248 4.69 32.07 8.30
CA GLY A 248 3.85 33.09 7.67
C GLY A 248 2.39 32.69 7.39
N PRO A 249 1.50 33.67 7.14
CA PRO A 249 0.06 33.45 6.94
C PRO A 249 -0.27 32.91 5.55
N ASP A 250 0.57 33.15 4.54
CA ASP A 250 0.27 32.89 3.12
C ASP A 250 0.40 31.41 2.71
N PHE A 251 0.60 30.52 3.70
CA PHE A 251 0.52 29.06 3.58
C PHE A 251 1.19 28.54 2.30
N GLY A 252 2.45 28.92 2.11
CA GLY A 252 3.30 28.50 1.00
C GLY A 252 3.05 29.15 -0.36
N ALA A 253 2.21 30.18 -0.46
CA ALA A 253 2.03 30.95 -1.70
C ALA A 253 3.27 31.82 -2.06
N ASP A 254 3.97 32.33 -1.03
CA ASP A 254 5.07 33.30 -1.20
C ASP A 254 6.46 32.73 -0.91
N LEU A 255 6.58 31.40 -0.78
CA LEU A 255 7.86 30.76 -0.48
C LEU A 255 8.91 30.90 -1.60
N GLY A 256 8.49 31.33 -2.80
CA GLY A 256 9.39 31.64 -3.90
C GLY A 256 10.18 30.44 -4.41
N ASP A 257 11.00 30.70 -5.44
CA ASP A 257 11.97 29.73 -5.94
C ASP A 257 13.19 29.76 -5.01
N PHE A 258 13.46 28.67 -4.30
CA PHE A 258 14.63 28.56 -3.41
C PHE A 258 15.94 28.36 -4.19
N GLY A 259 15.92 28.59 -5.50
CA GLY A 259 17.04 28.51 -6.42
C GLY A 259 16.73 27.53 -7.55
N ALA A 260 17.40 27.69 -8.70
CA ALA A 260 17.18 26.88 -9.91
C ALA A 260 17.21 25.35 -9.64
N ASP A 261 17.95 24.92 -8.60
CA ASP A 261 18.05 23.51 -8.22
C ASP A 261 17.02 23.01 -7.20
N LEU A 262 16.34 23.89 -6.47
CA LEU A 262 15.35 23.49 -5.48
C LEU A 262 13.92 23.69 -5.98
N GLY A 263 13.73 24.63 -6.90
CA GLY A 263 12.44 24.98 -7.47
C GLY A 263 11.46 25.54 -6.43
N ASP A 264 10.17 25.51 -6.77
CA ASP A 264 9.08 25.89 -5.88
C ASP A 264 8.94 24.87 -4.75
N PHE A 265 9.54 25.18 -3.60
CA PHE A 265 9.49 24.36 -2.40
C PHE A 265 8.11 24.45 -1.68
N GLY A 266 7.28 25.42 -2.05
CA GLY A 266 5.87 25.52 -1.64
C GLY A 266 4.96 24.55 -2.42
N ALA A 267 5.37 24.10 -3.61
CA ALA A 267 4.57 23.21 -4.45
C ALA A 267 4.07 21.91 -3.78
N PRO A 268 4.86 21.19 -2.94
CA PRO A 268 4.37 20.02 -2.19
C PRO A 268 3.22 20.35 -1.25
N LEU A 269 3.30 21.48 -0.54
CA LEU A 269 2.26 21.95 0.36
C LEU A 269 0.98 22.28 -0.41
N LEU A 270 1.11 23.01 -1.52
CA LEU A 270 0.00 23.36 -2.39
C LEU A 270 -0.61 22.12 -3.08
N CYS A 271 0.20 21.14 -3.45
CA CYS A 271 -0.24 19.85 -3.98
C CYS A 271 -1.15 19.13 -2.98
N TYR A 272 -0.66 18.96 -1.75
CA TYR A 272 -1.41 18.28 -0.70
C TYR A 272 -2.67 19.05 -0.29
N ARG A 273 -2.60 20.39 -0.15
CA ARG A 273 -3.77 21.25 0.10
C ARG A 273 -4.85 21.06 -0.96
N ARG A 274 -4.47 21.08 -2.24
CA ARG A 274 -5.40 20.85 -3.36
C ARG A 274 -6.03 19.46 -3.27
N SER A 275 -5.28 18.43 -2.88
CA SER A 275 -5.79 17.06 -2.73
C SER A 275 -6.85 16.94 -1.62
N LEU A 276 -6.70 17.69 -0.53
CA LEU A 276 -7.68 17.75 0.57
C LEU A 276 -8.90 18.62 0.22
N SER A 277 -8.67 19.71 -0.51
CA SER A 277 -9.72 20.68 -0.88
C SER A 277 -10.57 20.22 -2.07
N ALA A 278 -10.03 19.35 -2.93
CA ALA A 278 -10.73 18.87 -4.11
C ALA A 278 -12.00 18.10 -3.71
N ALA A 279 -13.15 18.61 -4.16
CA ALA A 279 -14.39 17.85 -4.18
C ALA A 279 -14.16 16.57 -5.01
N PRO A 280 -14.73 15.41 -4.63
CA PRO A 280 -14.58 14.19 -5.41
C PRO A 280 -15.18 14.40 -6.79
N GLY A 281 -14.34 14.68 -7.78
CA GLY A 281 -14.72 14.59 -9.18
C GLY A 281 -15.03 13.13 -9.53
N PRO A 282 -16.00 12.87 -10.43
CA PRO A 282 -16.19 11.53 -10.94
C PRO A 282 -14.85 11.06 -11.53
N ALA A 283 -14.52 9.79 -11.32
CA ALA A 283 -13.34 9.15 -11.91
C ALA A 283 -13.24 9.61 -13.36
N ARG A 284 -12.12 10.28 -13.72
CA ARG A 284 -11.84 10.69 -15.10
C ARG A 284 -11.83 9.43 -15.97
N GLY A 285 -12.99 9.07 -16.51
CA GLY A 285 -13.08 8.30 -17.74
C GLY A 285 -12.24 9.07 -18.75
N ARG A 286 -11.30 8.37 -19.38
CA ARG A 286 -10.48 8.87 -20.48
C ARG A 286 -11.37 9.70 -21.41
N ARG A 287 -11.25 11.04 -21.35
CA ARG A 287 -11.78 11.91 -22.39
C ARG A 287 -10.84 11.72 -23.57
N ALA A 288 -11.30 10.96 -24.56
CA ALA A 288 -10.71 10.98 -25.89
C ALA A 288 -10.66 12.44 -26.38
N PRO A 289 -9.56 12.88 -27.02
CA PRO A 289 -9.49 14.23 -27.54
C PRO A 289 -10.50 14.36 -28.68
N ARG A 290 -11.40 15.34 -28.56
CA ARG A 290 -12.25 15.78 -29.67
C ARG A 290 -11.38 16.56 -30.64
N SER A 291 -10.97 15.94 -31.74
CA SER A 291 -10.48 16.65 -32.92
C SER A 291 -11.67 17.27 -33.66
N ASN A 292 -11.49 18.52 -34.05
CA ASN A 292 -12.45 19.35 -34.74
C ASN A 292 -12.01 19.37 -36.21
N GLU A 293 -12.70 18.67 -37.10
CA GLU A 293 -12.43 18.79 -38.54
C GLU A 293 -13.75 18.65 -39.32
N ARG A 294 -14.17 19.77 -39.91
CA ARG A 294 -15.26 19.86 -40.87
C ARG A 294 -14.74 19.51 -42.26
N GLN A 295 -15.50 18.65 -42.93
CA GLN A 295 -15.75 18.61 -44.38
C GLN A 295 -14.57 18.39 -45.33
N GLN A 296 -14.54 17.20 -45.94
CA GLN A 296 -14.71 17.04 -47.40
C GLN A 296 -15.15 15.60 -47.74
N ARG A 297 -16.00 15.47 -48.76
CA ARG A 297 -16.72 14.25 -49.17
C ARG A 297 -15.93 13.42 -50.22
N ALA A 298 -15.88 12.10 -49.96
CA ALA A 298 -15.96 10.92 -50.88
C ALA A 298 -14.84 10.67 -51.92
N PRO A 299 -14.69 9.43 -52.50
CA PRO A 299 -15.42 8.17 -52.28
C PRO A 299 -14.56 6.88 -52.05
N SER A 300 -15.25 5.83 -51.56
CA SER A 300 -15.04 4.38 -51.79
C SER A 300 -13.65 3.71 -51.64
N SER A 301 -13.52 2.79 -50.68
CA SER A 301 -13.39 1.35 -50.94
C SER A 301 -13.31 0.58 -49.61
N SER A 302 -14.22 -0.38 -49.40
CA SER A 302 -14.03 -1.46 -48.44
C SER A 302 -14.72 -2.72 -48.98
N PRO A 303 -14.04 -3.87 -48.97
CA PRO A 303 -14.37 -4.99 -49.86
C PRO A 303 -15.16 -6.09 -49.15
N TRP A 304 -16.34 -5.81 -48.57
CA TRP A 304 -17.17 -6.89 -47.98
C TRP A 304 -18.67 -6.62 -48.19
N PRO A 305 -19.45 -7.62 -48.63
CA PRO A 305 -20.84 -7.43 -49.02
C PRO A 305 -21.78 -7.34 -47.80
N PRO A 306 -22.90 -6.58 -47.90
CA PRO A 306 -23.91 -6.55 -46.85
C PRO A 306 -24.80 -7.79 -46.94
N THR A 307 -25.07 -8.42 -45.80
CA THR A 307 -26.09 -9.49 -45.69
C THR A 307 -27.49 -8.89 -45.46
N PRO A 308 -28.54 -9.50 -46.04
CA PRO A 308 -29.86 -8.89 -46.15
C PRO A 308 -30.74 -9.05 -44.90
N THR A 309 -31.54 -8.02 -44.65
CA THR A 309 -32.66 -7.98 -43.70
C THR A 309 -33.86 -8.74 -44.29
N LEU A 310 -34.45 -9.67 -43.53
CA LEU A 310 -35.73 -10.29 -43.85
C LEU A 310 -36.78 -10.00 -42.77
N THR A 311 -37.96 -9.62 -43.26
CA THR A 311 -39.12 -9.14 -42.54
C THR A 311 -40.13 -10.28 -42.30
N SER A 312 -40.66 -10.35 -41.07
CA SER A 312 -42.00 -10.82 -40.65
C SER A 312 -42.57 -12.18 -41.11
N THR A 313 -43.01 -12.98 -40.14
CA THR A 313 -44.39 -13.51 -40.12
C THR A 313 -44.86 -13.68 -38.68
N ALA A 314 -46.00 -13.07 -38.36
CA ALA A 314 -46.70 -13.21 -37.09
C ALA A 314 -47.63 -14.43 -37.14
N LEU A 315 -47.65 -15.25 -36.09
CA LEU A 315 -48.76 -16.14 -35.79
C LEU A 315 -49.07 -16.08 -34.29
N ARG A 316 -50.36 -15.84 -34.03
CA ARG A 316 -51.00 -15.48 -32.76
C ARG A 316 -51.50 -16.77 -32.10
N GLY A 317 -51.12 -17.04 -30.85
CA GLY A 317 -51.62 -18.19 -30.09
C GLY A 317 -51.62 -17.90 -28.58
N GLY A 318 -52.78 -18.03 -27.95
CA GLY A 318 -53.13 -17.56 -26.61
C GLY A 318 -52.48 -18.27 -25.39
N PRO A 319 -52.96 -17.95 -24.17
CA PRO A 319 -52.18 -18.00 -22.93
C PRO A 319 -52.22 -19.37 -22.24
N GLN A 320 -51.08 -19.86 -21.77
CA GLN A 320 -51.01 -21.02 -20.88
C GLN A 320 -50.50 -20.69 -19.48
N LYS A 321 -51.23 -21.27 -18.53
CA LYS A 321 -51.30 -21.08 -17.08
C LYS A 321 -49.96 -21.26 -16.36
N ARG A 322 -49.77 -20.43 -15.33
CA ARG A 322 -48.78 -20.55 -14.25
C ARG A 322 -48.86 -21.92 -13.56
N ARG A 323 -47.71 -22.58 -13.36
CA ARG A 323 -47.54 -23.66 -12.37
C ARG A 323 -47.12 -23.07 -11.01
N PRO A 324 -47.62 -23.59 -9.87
CA PRO A 324 -47.20 -23.15 -8.55
C PRO A 324 -45.97 -23.90 -8.04
N SER A 325 -45.21 -23.22 -7.18
CA SER A 325 -44.04 -23.71 -6.43
C SER A 325 -44.43 -24.77 -5.38
N PRO A 326 -43.57 -25.77 -5.08
CA PRO A 326 -43.84 -26.72 -4.01
C PRO A 326 -43.49 -26.15 -2.62
N THR A 327 -44.45 -26.26 -1.71
CA THR A 327 -44.39 -25.93 -0.28
C THR A 327 -43.63 -27.03 0.49
N LEU A 328 -42.70 -26.64 1.37
CA LEU A 328 -42.07 -27.50 2.38
C LEU A 328 -43.03 -27.71 3.58
N PRO A 329 -43.09 -28.90 4.20
CA PRO A 329 -43.94 -29.13 5.36
C PRO A 329 -43.34 -28.58 6.67
N ARG A 330 -44.24 -28.03 7.49
CA ARG A 330 -44.06 -27.57 8.87
C ARG A 330 -43.68 -28.73 9.80
N SER A 331 -42.67 -28.52 10.64
CA SER A 331 -42.35 -29.34 11.80
C SER A 331 -43.26 -28.97 12.99
N GLU A 332 -43.89 -29.98 13.59
CA GLU A 332 -44.59 -29.89 14.88
C GLU A 332 -43.60 -29.80 16.05
N PRO A 333 -43.93 -29.09 17.15
CA PRO A 333 -43.14 -29.08 18.37
C PRO A 333 -43.58 -30.20 19.34
N LEU A 334 -42.62 -30.99 19.82
CA LEU A 334 -42.77 -31.94 20.93
C LEU A 334 -42.65 -31.24 22.31
N PRO A 335 -43.28 -31.78 23.37
CA PRO A 335 -43.52 -31.06 24.62
C PRO A 335 -42.35 -31.16 25.63
N HIS A 336 -42.22 -30.11 26.45
CA HIS A 336 -41.33 -30.01 27.61
C HIS A 336 -41.57 -31.10 28.67
N PRO A 337 -40.51 -31.65 29.30
CA PRO A 337 -40.63 -32.31 30.59
C PRO A 337 -40.29 -31.39 31.76
N LYS A 338 -40.89 -31.75 32.89
CA LYS A 338 -41.12 -30.96 34.11
C LYS A 338 -39.91 -30.93 35.04
N HIS A 339 -39.89 -29.86 35.83
CA HIS A 339 -39.21 -29.66 37.12
C HIS A 339 -38.86 -30.93 37.92
N THR A 340 -37.62 -30.99 38.39
CA THR A 340 -37.21 -31.78 39.57
C THR A 340 -37.09 -30.87 40.80
N PRO A 341 -37.43 -31.35 42.01
CA PRO A 341 -37.33 -30.56 43.23
C PRO A 341 -35.96 -30.70 43.90
N LYS A 342 -35.61 -29.66 44.67
CA LYS A 342 -34.50 -29.63 45.63
C LYS A 342 -34.92 -30.31 46.94
N PHE A 343 -34.09 -31.23 47.41
CA PHE A 343 -33.81 -31.61 48.81
C PHE A 343 -32.38 -32.17 48.77
N GLY A 344 -31.47 -32.01 49.72
CA GLY A 344 -31.43 -31.47 51.07
C GLY A 344 -30.05 -31.84 51.57
#